data_AF-A0A9E3E1V9-F1
#
_entry.id   AF-A0A9E3E1V9-F1
#
_cell.length_a   1.000
_cell.length_b   1.000
_cell.length_c   1.000
_cell.angle_alpha   90.00
_cell.angle_beta   90.00
_cell.angle_gamma   90.00
#
_symmetry.space_group_name_H-M   'P 1'
#
loop_
_entity.id
_entity.type
_entity.pdbx_description
1 polymer ?
#
loop_
_entity_poly.entity_id
_entity_poly.type
_entity_poly.pdbx_seq_one_letter_code
_entity_poly.pdbx_strand_id
1 'polypeptide(L)'
;ADFLLLDVGEPAEAMKGENVWKGNPKPNIRLAMSLFGFQMAFWVRKDSPIQTLADLKGHNIPTDWVQQTSVITHLNALLAAGGLTLKDVKHVPTVNVIRASEDFKSNKIDVFFFAVGAPKVQEIAAAVGGLRVLSMDILPDSEKRMKDIRPEYYFSTVNPAPHIGGIDKPTKVQTIDFIVGVGSHVPDDVVVDFIKAVDENKPELVAGHPNFNAFDPAQAGKRQARLPFHPAAEKYWKQVGLLK
;
A
#
# COMPACT_ATOMS: atom_id res chain seq x y z
N ALA A 1 15.72 -6.03 13.82
CA ALA A 1 15.03 -4.82 14.30
C ALA A 1 14.01 -5.26 15.33
N ASP A 2 13.80 -4.44 16.36
CA ASP A 2 12.79 -4.73 17.39
C ASP A 2 11.40 -4.45 16.85
N PHE A 3 11.22 -3.30 16.20
CA PHE A 3 9.99 -2.89 15.54
C PHE A 3 10.23 -2.58 14.06
N LEU A 4 9.18 -2.71 13.26
CA LEU A 4 9.13 -2.30 11.85
C LEU A 4 7.78 -1.67 11.53
N LEU A 5 7.77 -0.79 10.54
CA LEU A 5 6.58 -0.07 10.08
C LEU A 5 6.48 -0.25 8.56
N LEU A 6 5.60 -1.14 8.11
CA LEU A 6 5.48 -1.58 6.71
C LEU A 6 4.03 -1.93 6.38
N ASP A 7 3.71 -2.12 5.09
CA ASP A 7 2.47 -2.81 4.74
C ASP A 7 2.53 -4.27 5.23
N VAL A 8 1.37 -4.88 5.48
CA VAL A 8 1.30 -6.24 6.03
C VAL A 8 1.85 -7.33 5.11
N GLY A 9 1.91 -7.09 3.79
CA GLY A 9 2.32 -8.06 2.79
C GLY A 9 3.79 -8.43 2.91
N GLU A 10 4.66 -7.43 3.05
CA GLU A 10 6.11 -7.63 3.23
C GLU A 10 6.46 -8.54 4.43
N PRO A 11 6.06 -8.26 5.68
CA PRO A 11 6.35 -9.10 6.84
C PRO A 11 5.65 -10.46 6.76
N ALA A 12 4.46 -10.57 6.15
CA ALA A 12 3.79 -11.86 5.96
C ALA A 12 4.57 -12.79 5.00
N GLU A 13 5.06 -12.25 3.89
CA GLU A 13 5.91 -12.98 2.93
C GLU A 13 7.30 -13.29 3.54
N ALA A 14 7.90 -12.32 4.23
CA ALA A 14 9.20 -12.49 4.89
C ALA A 14 9.15 -13.59 5.96
N MET A 15 8.10 -13.62 6.78
CA MET A 15 7.94 -14.63 7.83
C MET A 15 7.95 -16.05 7.27
N LYS A 16 7.42 -16.24 6.06
CA LYS A 16 7.29 -17.54 5.39
C LYS A 16 8.40 -17.82 4.37
N GLY A 17 9.23 -16.83 4.03
CA GLY A 17 10.27 -16.97 3.00
C GLY A 17 9.69 -17.08 1.59
N GLU A 18 8.65 -16.31 1.29
CA GLU A 18 7.98 -16.31 -0.01
C GLU A 18 8.51 -15.19 -0.93
N ASN A 19 8.26 -15.31 -2.24
CA ASN A 19 8.65 -14.32 -3.25
C ASN A 19 10.13 -13.91 -3.15
N VAL A 20 10.38 -12.62 -2.91
CA VAL A 20 11.74 -12.05 -2.77
C VAL A 20 12.50 -12.57 -1.56
N TRP A 21 11.82 -13.24 -0.62
CA TRP A 21 12.39 -13.84 0.59
C TRP A 21 12.69 -15.35 0.45
N LYS A 22 12.57 -15.92 -0.76
CA LYS A 22 12.84 -17.34 -1.00
C LYS A 22 14.22 -17.76 -0.52
N GLY A 23 14.27 -18.76 0.37
CA GLY A 23 15.51 -19.25 0.99
C GLY A 23 16.00 -18.43 2.18
N ASN A 24 15.30 -17.37 2.57
CA ASN A 24 15.67 -16.51 3.69
C ASN A 24 14.45 -16.11 4.56
N PRO A 25 13.74 -17.08 5.16
CA PRO A 25 12.58 -16.80 6.00
C PRO A 25 12.96 -16.02 7.28
N LYS A 26 12.04 -15.19 7.76
CA LYS A 26 12.13 -14.39 9.00
C LYS A 26 11.04 -14.81 10.00
N PRO A 27 11.07 -16.06 10.51
CA PRO A 27 9.95 -16.66 11.25
C PRO A 27 9.66 -15.99 12.60
N ASN A 28 10.51 -15.06 13.04
CA ASN A 28 10.40 -14.30 14.28
C ASN A 28 9.59 -13.00 14.14
N ILE A 29 9.13 -12.62 12.95
CA ILE A 29 8.29 -11.42 12.80
C ILE A 29 6.87 -11.69 13.31
N ARG A 30 6.31 -10.76 14.06
CA ARG A 30 4.96 -10.76 14.62
C ARG A 30 4.26 -9.43 14.35
N LEU A 31 2.93 -9.43 14.45
CA LEU A 31 2.12 -8.22 14.44
C LEU A 31 2.06 -7.62 15.86
N ALA A 32 2.29 -6.32 16.00
CA ALA A 32 1.97 -5.57 17.22
C ALA A 32 0.59 -4.91 17.11
N MET A 33 0.38 -4.15 16.03
CA MET A 33 -0.88 -3.43 15.78
C MET A 33 -1.09 -3.14 14.30
N SER A 34 -2.34 -3.00 13.90
CA SER A 34 -2.73 -2.43 12.61
C SER A 34 -2.86 -0.92 12.73
N LEU A 35 -2.51 -0.18 11.68
CA LEU A 35 -2.62 1.29 11.67
C LEU A 35 -3.78 1.72 10.78
N PHE A 36 -3.54 1.83 9.48
CA PHE A 36 -4.52 2.34 8.52
C PHE A 36 -4.39 1.62 7.19
N GLY A 37 -5.44 1.67 6.38
CA GLY A 37 -5.38 1.22 4.99
C GLY A 37 -4.50 2.16 4.16
N PHE A 38 -3.42 1.64 3.63
CA PHE A 38 -2.52 2.34 2.72
C PHE A 38 -3.01 2.21 1.28
N GLN A 39 -3.47 3.34 0.74
CA GLN A 39 -4.12 3.41 -0.58
C GLN A 39 -3.10 3.73 -1.66
N MET A 40 -3.03 2.90 -2.69
CA MET A 40 -2.14 3.05 -3.84
C MET A 40 -2.98 3.04 -5.13
N ALA A 41 -2.57 3.81 -6.13
CA ALA A 41 -3.28 3.82 -7.41
C ALA A 41 -2.34 4.08 -8.60
N PHE A 42 -2.92 3.93 -9.79
CA PHE A 42 -2.35 4.45 -11.02
C PHE A 42 -3.06 5.74 -11.42
N TRP A 43 -2.27 6.73 -11.81
CA TRP A 43 -2.73 7.96 -12.42
C TRP A 43 -2.20 8.06 -13.84
N VAL A 44 -2.99 8.72 -14.67
CA VAL A 44 -2.59 9.18 -15.99
C VAL A 44 -2.74 10.69 -16.04
N ARG A 45 -2.17 11.31 -17.08
CA ARG A 45 -2.42 12.74 -17.34
C ARG A 45 -3.91 12.96 -17.57
N LYS A 46 -4.42 14.13 -17.19
CA LYS A 46 -5.86 14.45 -17.29
C LYS A 46 -6.42 14.27 -18.71
N ASP A 47 -5.62 14.61 -19.71
CA ASP A 47 -5.92 14.52 -21.15
C ASP A 47 -5.55 13.17 -21.79
N SER A 48 -5.04 12.22 -21.01
CA SER A 48 -4.66 10.90 -21.52
C SER A 48 -5.86 10.13 -22.08
N PRO A 49 -5.71 9.44 -23.23
CA PRO A 49 -6.76 8.58 -23.76
C PRO A 49 -7.00 7.33 -22.91
N ILE A 50 -6.07 6.93 -22.04
CA ILE A 50 -6.15 5.75 -21.18
C ILE A 50 -7.26 5.94 -20.13
N GLN A 51 -8.40 5.25 -20.25
CA GLN A 51 -9.54 5.42 -19.34
C GLN A 51 -9.56 4.40 -18.20
N THR A 52 -9.01 3.21 -18.46
CA THR A 52 -9.09 2.05 -17.58
C THR A 52 -7.73 1.38 -17.42
N LEU A 53 -7.61 0.48 -16.44
CA LEU A 53 -6.41 -0.35 -16.27
C LEU A 53 -6.17 -1.28 -17.48
N ALA A 54 -7.23 -1.71 -18.18
CA ALA A 54 -7.11 -2.56 -19.38
C ALA A 54 -6.47 -1.82 -20.57
N ASP A 55 -6.65 -0.49 -20.62
CA ASP A 55 -6.06 0.37 -21.66
C ASP A 55 -4.55 0.51 -21.52
N LEU A 56 -3.92 -0.01 -20.45
CA LEU A 56 -2.47 0.02 -20.27
C LEU A 56 -1.72 -0.93 -21.22
N LYS A 57 -2.44 -1.78 -21.95
CA LYS A 57 -1.84 -2.69 -22.92
C LYS A 57 -1.05 -1.90 -23.99
N GLY A 58 0.22 -2.24 -24.15
CA GLY A 58 1.13 -1.60 -25.12
C GLY A 58 1.69 -0.23 -24.71
N HIS A 59 1.36 0.25 -23.50
CA HIS A 59 1.85 1.51 -22.94
C HIS A 59 3.13 1.34 -22.12
N ASN A 60 3.86 2.42 -21.95
CA ASN A 60 5.11 2.49 -21.18
C ASN A 60 4.81 2.53 -19.69
N ILE A 61 5.10 1.42 -19.00
CA ILE A 61 4.83 1.25 -17.57
C ILE A 61 6.15 1.16 -16.81
N PRO A 62 6.28 1.82 -15.65
CA PRO A 62 7.47 1.69 -14.82
C PRO A 62 7.58 0.27 -14.23
N THR A 63 8.73 -0.39 -14.44
CA THR A 63 8.98 -1.77 -14.01
C THR A 63 10.26 -1.90 -13.18
N ASP A 64 10.53 -3.12 -12.72
CA ASP A 64 11.76 -3.60 -12.04
C ASP A 64 11.97 -3.08 -10.62
N TRP A 65 11.79 -1.77 -10.37
CA TRP A 65 11.79 -1.14 -9.04
C TRP A 65 12.97 -1.60 -8.16
N VAL A 66 14.18 -1.56 -8.70
CA VAL A 66 15.34 -2.28 -8.13
C VAL A 66 15.74 -1.83 -6.72
N GLN A 67 15.34 -0.63 -6.27
CA GLN A 67 15.56 -0.14 -4.89
C GLN A 67 14.28 -0.15 -4.04
N GLN A 68 13.15 -0.59 -4.59
CA GLN A 68 11.85 -0.59 -3.93
C GLN A 68 11.01 -1.78 -4.41
N THR A 69 11.51 -2.99 -4.16
CA THR A 69 10.99 -4.23 -4.72
C THR A 69 9.55 -4.55 -4.33
N SER A 70 9.02 -4.01 -3.23
CA SER A 70 7.61 -4.20 -2.86
C SER A 70 6.62 -3.57 -3.85
N VAL A 71 7.05 -2.55 -4.60
CA VAL A 71 6.25 -1.96 -5.68
C VAL A 71 5.98 -2.96 -6.80
N ILE A 72 6.85 -3.97 -7.00
CA ILE A 72 6.64 -5.01 -8.02
C ILE A 72 5.32 -5.74 -7.77
N THR A 73 5.00 -6.08 -6.53
CA THR A 73 3.75 -6.77 -6.19
C THR A 73 2.54 -5.86 -6.34
N HIS A 74 2.66 -4.55 -6.03
CA HIS A 74 1.61 -3.57 -6.30
C HIS A 74 1.34 -3.44 -7.80
N LEU A 75 2.39 -3.25 -8.61
CA LEU A 75 2.31 -3.17 -10.07
C LEU A 75 1.59 -4.38 -10.65
N ASN A 76 2.01 -5.59 -10.28
CA ASN A 76 1.41 -6.82 -10.77
C ASN A 76 -0.06 -6.95 -10.39
N ALA A 77 -0.42 -6.55 -9.17
CA ALA A 77 -1.79 -6.57 -8.67
C ALA A 77 -2.69 -5.55 -9.40
N LEU A 78 -2.17 -4.35 -9.68
CA LEU A 78 -2.85 -3.32 -10.47
C LEU A 78 -3.07 -3.75 -11.92
N LEU A 79 -2.04 -4.31 -12.57
CA LEU A 79 -2.18 -4.87 -13.92
C LEU A 79 -3.18 -6.03 -13.94
N ALA A 80 -3.10 -6.95 -12.97
CA ALA A 80 -4.00 -8.08 -12.86
C ALA A 80 -5.46 -7.62 -12.69
N ALA A 81 -5.72 -6.58 -11.90
CA ALA A 81 -7.06 -5.99 -11.78
C ALA A 81 -7.61 -5.48 -13.12
N GLY A 82 -6.75 -5.00 -14.01
CA GLY A 82 -7.08 -4.64 -15.40
C GLY A 82 -7.10 -5.79 -16.39
N GLY A 83 -6.91 -7.04 -15.94
CA GLY A 83 -6.82 -8.21 -16.82
C GLY A 83 -5.51 -8.32 -17.60
N LEU A 84 -4.47 -7.60 -17.17
CA LEU A 84 -3.17 -7.55 -17.83
C LEU A 84 -2.08 -8.23 -17.00
N THR A 85 -0.97 -8.52 -17.66
CA THR A 85 0.30 -8.92 -17.04
C THR A 85 1.43 -8.02 -17.55
N LEU A 86 2.63 -8.17 -16.98
CA LEU A 86 3.82 -7.51 -17.51
C LEU A 86 4.07 -7.82 -19.00
N LYS A 87 3.59 -8.95 -19.54
CA LYS A 87 3.77 -9.28 -20.97
C LYS A 87 2.97 -8.37 -21.89
N ASP A 88 1.95 -7.70 -21.36
CA ASP A 88 1.02 -6.89 -22.14
C ASP A 88 1.46 -5.42 -22.25
N VAL A 89 2.52 -5.00 -21.56
CA VAL A 89 2.96 -3.59 -21.45
C VAL A 89 4.39 -3.41 -21.97
N LYS A 90 4.78 -2.17 -22.27
CA LYS A 90 6.17 -1.81 -22.57
C LYS A 90 6.90 -1.47 -21.28
N HIS A 91 8.07 -2.05 -21.10
CA HIS A 91 8.81 -2.00 -19.84
C HIS A 91 9.71 -0.78 -19.81
N VAL A 92 9.58 0.02 -18.76
CA VAL A 92 10.52 1.11 -18.47
C VAL A 92 11.13 0.86 -17.09
N PRO A 93 12.31 0.23 -17.02
CA PRO A 93 12.99 -0.01 -15.75
C PRO A 93 13.21 1.28 -14.97
N THR A 94 12.88 1.25 -13.69
CA THR A 94 13.08 2.36 -12.76
C THR A 94 13.62 1.86 -11.42
N VAL A 95 14.14 2.78 -10.62
CA VAL A 95 14.74 2.45 -9.32
C VAL A 95 13.74 2.54 -8.17
N ASN A 96 12.84 3.54 -8.17
CA ASN A 96 11.87 3.80 -7.11
C ASN A 96 10.76 4.76 -7.59
N VAL A 97 9.72 4.96 -6.77
CA VAL A 97 8.56 5.81 -7.10
C VAL A 97 8.90 7.28 -7.36
N ILE A 98 9.96 7.81 -6.73
CA ILE A 98 10.39 9.20 -6.95
C ILE A 98 10.99 9.34 -8.35
N ARG A 99 11.90 8.44 -8.75
CA ARG A 99 12.43 8.45 -10.12
C ARG A 99 11.34 8.23 -11.16
N ALA A 100 10.40 7.31 -10.90
CA ALA A 100 9.27 7.09 -11.79
C ALA A 100 8.40 8.35 -11.94
N SER A 101 8.22 9.15 -10.87
CA SER A 101 7.48 10.42 -10.95
C SER A 101 8.15 11.45 -11.87
N GLU A 102 9.49 11.49 -11.90
CA GLU A 102 10.25 12.34 -12.82
C GLU A 102 10.14 11.84 -14.27
N ASP A 103 10.26 10.52 -14.46
CA ASP A 103 10.09 9.89 -15.78
C ASP A 103 8.66 10.11 -16.32
N PHE A 104 7.64 10.14 -15.44
CA PHE A 104 6.27 10.49 -15.82
C PHE A 104 6.17 11.95 -16.25
N LYS A 105 6.74 12.90 -15.48
CA LYS A 105 6.79 14.32 -15.85
C LYS A 105 7.39 14.52 -17.25
N SER A 106 8.47 13.80 -17.57
CA SER A 106 9.17 13.89 -18.85
C SER A 106 8.56 13.05 -19.99
N ASN A 107 7.33 12.52 -19.84
CA ASN A 107 6.66 11.67 -20.84
C ASN A 107 7.40 10.37 -21.20
N LYS A 108 8.28 9.87 -20.31
CA LYS A 108 8.97 8.59 -20.52
C LYS A 108 8.09 7.39 -20.14
N ILE A 109 7.17 7.57 -19.21
CA ILE A 109 6.14 6.57 -18.84
C ILE A 109 4.75 7.18 -18.95
N ASP A 110 3.76 6.34 -19.27
CA ASP A 110 2.37 6.74 -19.51
C ASP A 110 1.51 6.71 -18.24
N VAL A 111 2.02 6.04 -17.19
CA VAL A 111 1.34 5.85 -15.91
C VAL A 111 2.24 6.27 -14.76
N PHE A 112 1.64 6.98 -13.81
CA PHE A 112 2.23 7.33 -12.55
C PHE A 112 1.67 6.43 -11.43
N PHE A 113 2.55 5.84 -10.62
CA PHE A 113 2.19 5.02 -9.47
C PHE A 113 2.64 5.69 -8.18
N PHE A 114 1.72 5.85 -7.23
CA PHE A 114 2.02 6.44 -5.93
C PHE A 114 0.94 6.16 -4.86
N ALA A 115 1.22 6.59 -3.63
CA ALA A 115 0.23 6.63 -2.56
C ALA A 115 -0.78 7.76 -2.76
N VAL A 116 -2.06 7.46 -2.58
CA VAL A 116 -3.16 8.43 -2.67
C VAL A 116 -2.99 9.49 -1.57
N GLY A 117 -3.16 10.77 -1.93
CA GLY A 117 -3.05 11.90 -0.99
C GLY A 117 -1.62 12.32 -0.65
N ALA A 118 -0.59 11.66 -1.18
CA ALA A 118 0.79 12.06 -0.95
C ALA A 118 1.10 13.42 -1.60
N PRO A 119 1.94 14.28 -0.98
CA PRO A 119 2.33 15.57 -1.54
C PRO A 119 2.94 15.47 -2.95
N LYS A 120 3.66 14.37 -3.24
CA LYS A 120 4.22 14.12 -4.56
C LYS A 120 3.14 14.00 -5.64
N VAL A 121 1.95 13.46 -5.35
CA VAL A 121 0.84 13.39 -6.31
C VAL A 121 0.37 14.79 -6.70
N GLN A 122 0.29 15.71 -5.74
CA GLN A 122 -0.07 17.11 -5.99
C GLN A 122 0.99 17.84 -6.81
N GLU A 123 2.27 17.66 -6.48
CA GLU A 123 3.39 18.20 -7.25
C GLU A 123 3.33 17.75 -8.71
N ILE A 124 3.15 16.45 -8.94
CA ILE A 124 3.07 15.89 -10.30
C ILE A 124 1.83 16.40 -11.02
N ALA A 125 0.67 16.47 -10.37
CA ALA A 125 -0.54 17.03 -10.95
C ALA A 125 -0.36 18.47 -11.41
N ALA A 126 0.28 19.32 -10.60
CA ALA A 126 0.59 20.69 -10.97
C ALA A 126 1.56 20.75 -12.17
N ALA A 127 2.60 19.92 -12.17
CA ALA A 127 3.62 19.92 -13.23
C ALA A 127 3.12 19.45 -14.60
N VAL A 128 2.09 18.59 -14.63
CA VAL A 128 1.60 17.95 -15.87
C VAL A 128 0.25 18.47 -16.36
N GLY A 129 -0.31 19.50 -15.72
CA GLY A 129 -1.62 20.07 -16.09
C GLY A 129 -2.82 19.28 -15.57
N GLY A 130 -2.60 18.41 -14.59
CA GLY A 130 -3.62 17.61 -13.91
C GLY A 130 -3.46 16.10 -14.12
N LEU A 131 -4.00 15.34 -13.17
CA LEU A 131 -4.03 13.89 -13.21
C LEU A 131 -5.47 13.39 -13.26
N ARG A 132 -5.63 12.14 -13.68
CA ARG A 132 -6.84 11.34 -13.47
C ARG A 132 -6.43 9.97 -12.95
N VAL A 133 -7.06 9.53 -11.86
CA VAL A 133 -6.87 8.18 -11.31
C VAL A 133 -7.57 7.14 -12.21
N LEU A 134 -7.00 5.95 -12.30
CA LEU A 134 -7.64 4.78 -12.92
C LEU A 134 -8.34 3.96 -11.84
N SER A 135 -9.66 3.77 -11.96
CA SER A 135 -10.44 2.97 -11.01
C SER A 135 -10.09 1.48 -11.14
N MET A 136 -10.08 0.79 -10.00
CA MET A 136 -9.71 -0.62 -9.91
C MET A 136 -10.82 -1.60 -10.31
N ASP A 137 -12.08 -1.18 -10.26
CA ASP A 137 -13.26 -2.05 -10.23
C ASP A 137 -14.04 -2.07 -11.55
N ILE A 138 -13.39 -1.78 -12.67
CA ILE A 138 -14.03 -1.72 -13.98
C ILE A 138 -14.40 -3.12 -14.50
N LEU A 139 -13.56 -4.15 -14.24
CA LEU A 139 -13.88 -5.52 -14.63
C LEU A 139 -14.58 -6.26 -13.47
N PRO A 140 -15.51 -7.19 -13.76
CA PRO A 140 -16.28 -7.89 -12.71
C PRO A 140 -15.44 -8.67 -11.70
N ASP A 141 -14.25 -9.14 -12.09
CA ASP A 141 -13.36 -9.97 -11.26
C ASP A 141 -12.06 -9.24 -10.87
N SER A 142 -11.99 -7.91 -11.02
CA SER A 142 -10.77 -7.13 -10.75
C SER A 142 -10.21 -7.36 -9.35
N GLU A 143 -11.05 -7.34 -8.31
CA GLU A 143 -10.58 -7.54 -6.93
C GLU A 143 -10.05 -8.97 -6.72
N LYS A 144 -10.70 -9.95 -7.35
CA LYS A 144 -10.26 -11.35 -7.29
C LYS A 144 -8.88 -11.50 -7.93
N ARG A 145 -8.68 -10.99 -9.14
CA ARG A 145 -7.39 -11.03 -9.84
C ARG A 145 -6.28 -10.36 -9.03
N MET A 146 -6.58 -9.24 -8.39
CA MET A 146 -5.66 -8.55 -7.50
C MET A 146 -5.29 -9.42 -6.28
N LYS A 147 -6.28 -10.04 -5.64
CA LYS A 147 -6.09 -10.94 -4.48
C LYS A 147 -5.36 -12.23 -4.83
N ASP A 148 -5.51 -12.73 -6.06
CA ASP A 148 -4.73 -13.87 -6.56
C ASP A 148 -3.22 -13.55 -6.61
N ILE A 149 -2.83 -12.27 -6.76
CA ILE A 149 -1.43 -11.82 -6.65
C ILE A 149 -1.00 -11.67 -5.19
N ARG A 150 -1.82 -10.99 -4.36
CA ARG A 150 -1.56 -10.86 -2.93
C ARG A 150 -2.89 -10.81 -2.14
N PRO A 151 -3.18 -11.81 -1.29
CA PRO A 151 -4.46 -11.91 -0.56
C PRO A 151 -4.77 -10.73 0.38
N GLU A 152 -3.74 -10.02 0.84
CA GLU A 152 -3.86 -8.87 1.74
C GLU A 152 -4.40 -7.62 1.05
N TYR A 153 -4.46 -7.59 -0.28
CA TYR A 153 -5.06 -6.46 -1.01
C TYR A 153 -6.57 -6.48 -0.99
N TYR A 154 -7.16 -5.30 -0.90
CA TYR A 154 -8.61 -5.10 -1.01
C TYR A 154 -8.92 -3.75 -1.67
N PHE A 155 -10.16 -3.57 -2.11
CA PHE A 155 -10.61 -2.28 -2.61
C PHE A 155 -11.16 -1.41 -1.48
N SER A 156 -10.69 -0.17 -1.41
CA SER A 156 -11.38 0.89 -0.66
C SER A 156 -11.85 1.98 -1.61
N THR A 157 -12.87 2.74 -1.19
CA THR A 157 -13.33 3.91 -1.94
C THR A 157 -12.60 5.14 -1.43
N VAL A 158 -12.02 5.91 -2.34
CA VAL A 158 -11.53 7.27 -2.07
C VAL A 158 -12.53 8.27 -2.61
N ASN A 159 -12.98 9.17 -1.76
CA ASN A 159 -13.85 10.28 -2.14
C ASN A 159 -13.01 11.50 -2.57
N PRO A 160 -13.54 12.37 -3.43
CA PRO A 160 -12.85 13.60 -3.81
C PRO A 160 -12.51 14.46 -2.59
N ALA A 161 -11.30 15.01 -2.58
CA ALA A 161 -10.86 15.96 -1.57
C ALA A 161 -9.82 16.93 -2.16
N PRO A 162 -9.74 18.19 -1.70
CA PRO A 162 -8.83 19.19 -2.28
C PRO A 162 -7.37 18.77 -2.30
N HIS A 163 -6.94 17.97 -1.34
CA HIS A 163 -5.56 17.49 -1.21
C HIS A 163 -5.29 16.18 -1.96
N ILE A 164 -6.28 15.60 -2.65
CA ILE A 164 -6.12 14.35 -3.40
C ILE A 164 -6.20 14.64 -4.91
N GLY A 165 -5.05 14.56 -5.59
CA GLY A 165 -4.94 14.91 -7.00
C GLY A 165 -5.59 13.87 -7.91
N GLY A 166 -6.43 14.33 -8.85
CA GLY A 166 -6.98 13.51 -9.92
C GLY A 166 -8.11 12.55 -9.52
N ILE A 167 -8.76 12.76 -8.37
CA ILE A 167 -9.94 12.00 -7.93
C ILE A 167 -11.14 12.94 -7.85
N ASP A 168 -11.91 13.00 -8.94
CA ASP A 168 -13.05 13.93 -9.08
C ASP A 168 -14.39 13.30 -8.71
N LYS A 169 -14.43 11.97 -8.52
CA LYS A 169 -15.60 11.21 -8.05
C LYS A 169 -15.15 10.05 -7.13
N PRO A 170 -16.05 9.47 -6.32
CA PRO A 170 -15.75 8.27 -5.56
C PRO A 170 -15.14 7.19 -6.47
N THR A 171 -13.93 6.74 -6.14
CA THR A 171 -13.14 5.83 -6.98
C THR A 171 -12.63 4.66 -6.15
N LYS A 172 -12.67 3.43 -6.69
CA LYS A 172 -12.05 2.27 -6.05
C LYS A 172 -10.55 2.26 -6.32
N VAL A 173 -9.76 2.14 -5.26
CA VAL A 173 -8.30 2.06 -5.32
C VAL A 173 -7.80 0.81 -4.59
N GLN A 174 -6.59 0.37 -4.94
CA GLN A 174 -5.93 -0.70 -4.23
C GLN A 174 -5.60 -0.24 -2.81
N THR A 175 -5.86 -1.08 -1.82
CA THR A 175 -5.52 -0.81 -0.42
C THR A 175 -4.87 -2.02 0.21
N ILE A 176 -3.91 -1.79 1.09
CA ILE A 176 -3.29 -2.78 1.97
C ILE A 176 -3.15 -2.20 3.36
N ASP A 177 -3.28 -3.00 4.42
CA ASP A 177 -3.08 -2.47 5.77
C ASP A 177 -1.61 -2.15 6.02
N PHE A 178 -1.35 -0.94 6.53
CA PHE A 178 -0.09 -0.55 7.13
C PHE A 178 -0.08 -0.96 8.60
N ILE A 179 1.02 -1.53 9.08
CA ILE A 179 1.10 -2.16 10.40
C ILE A 179 2.37 -1.77 11.14
N VAL A 180 2.37 -2.00 12.44
CA VAL A 180 3.61 -2.15 13.21
C VAL A 180 3.87 -3.64 13.41
N GLY A 181 4.99 -4.11 12.85
CA GLY A 181 5.53 -5.42 13.13
C GLY A 181 6.55 -5.36 14.27
N VAL A 182 6.75 -6.49 14.93
CA VAL A 182 7.64 -6.62 16.08
C VAL A 182 8.36 -7.97 16.05
N GLY A 183 9.59 -8.03 16.53
CA GLY A 183 10.31 -9.28 16.71
C GLY A 183 9.76 -10.08 17.88
N SER A 184 9.70 -11.42 17.75
CA SER A 184 9.27 -12.31 18.84
C SER A 184 10.22 -12.33 20.05
N HIS A 185 11.38 -11.69 19.95
CA HIS A 185 12.35 -11.55 21.03
C HIS A 185 12.12 -10.29 21.88
N VAL A 186 11.23 -9.39 21.46
CA VAL A 186 10.96 -8.14 22.18
C VAL A 186 10.18 -8.46 23.46
N PRO A 187 10.60 -7.98 24.64
CA PRO A 187 9.92 -8.23 25.90
C PRO A 187 8.43 -7.80 25.89
N ASP A 188 7.59 -8.59 26.55
CA ASP A 188 6.13 -8.40 26.57
C ASP A 188 5.70 -7.00 27.04
N ASP A 189 6.36 -6.46 28.07
CA ASP A 189 6.13 -5.13 28.61
C ASP A 189 6.45 -4.04 27.58
N VAL A 190 7.60 -4.14 26.89
CA VAL A 190 7.99 -3.22 25.82
C VAL A 190 6.96 -3.23 24.67
N VAL A 191 6.43 -4.39 24.29
CA VAL A 191 5.41 -4.47 23.24
C VAL A 191 4.13 -3.77 23.66
N VAL A 192 3.67 -3.99 24.89
CA VAL A 192 2.42 -3.39 25.40
C VAL A 192 2.58 -1.88 25.59
N ASP A 193 3.71 -1.43 26.12
CA ASP A 193 3.99 0.00 26.32
C ASP A 193 4.08 0.74 24.98
N PHE A 194 4.70 0.13 23.96
CA PHE A 194 4.71 0.67 22.61
C PHE A 194 3.29 0.83 22.06
N ILE A 195 2.46 -0.22 22.16
CA ILE A 195 1.08 -0.20 21.66
C ILE A 195 0.30 0.95 22.31
N LYS A 196 0.34 1.06 23.64
CA LYS A 196 -0.35 2.13 24.37
C LYS A 196 0.15 3.51 23.96
N ALA A 197 1.46 3.68 23.84
CA ALA A 197 2.04 4.96 23.42
C ALA A 197 1.53 5.39 22.04
N VAL A 198 1.41 4.48 21.07
CA VAL A 198 0.86 4.82 19.74
C VAL A 198 -0.64 5.13 19.83
N ASP A 199 -1.40 4.34 20.58
CA ASP A 199 -2.86 4.46 20.69
C ASP A 199 -3.29 5.77 21.38
N GLU A 200 -2.59 6.14 22.46
CA GLU A 200 -2.88 7.31 23.29
C GLU A 200 -2.42 8.64 22.67
N ASN A 201 -1.47 8.60 21.71
CA ASN A 201 -0.79 9.79 21.15
C ASN A 201 -1.10 10.02 19.66
N LYS A 202 -2.32 9.68 19.21
CA LYS A 202 -2.77 9.97 17.84
C LYS A 202 -2.56 11.45 17.43
N PRO A 203 -2.86 12.48 18.27
CA PRO A 203 -2.64 13.87 17.90
C PRO A 203 -1.19 14.18 17.52
N GLU A 204 -0.21 13.68 18.28
CA GLU A 204 1.22 13.84 18.00
C GLU A 204 1.62 13.11 16.71
N LEU A 205 1.08 11.90 16.48
CA LEU A 205 1.31 11.16 15.25
C LEU A 205 0.80 11.91 14.01
N VAL A 206 -0.38 12.53 14.11
CA VAL A 206 -0.96 13.36 13.03
C VAL A 206 -0.09 14.59 12.77
N ALA A 207 0.41 15.24 13.82
CA ALA A 207 1.31 16.37 13.70
C ALA A 207 2.64 15.98 13.03
N GLY A 208 3.13 14.75 13.28
CA GLY A 208 4.32 14.21 12.64
C GLY A 208 4.11 13.79 11.19
N HIS A 209 2.97 13.17 10.86
CA HIS A 209 2.66 12.76 9.49
C HIS A 209 1.13 12.68 9.21
N PRO A 210 0.62 13.35 8.15
CA PRO A 210 -0.83 13.43 7.86
C PRO A 210 -1.55 12.08 7.67
N ASN A 211 -0.87 11.02 7.23
CA ASN A 211 -1.50 9.69 7.08
C ASN A 211 -2.08 9.14 8.39
N PHE A 212 -1.56 9.54 9.56
CA PHE A 212 -2.13 9.14 10.84
C PHE A 212 -3.52 9.73 11.10
N ASN A 213 -4.02 10.65 10.28
CA ASN A 213 -5.44 11.03 10.31
C ASN A 213 -6.35 9.81 10.08
N ALA A 214 -5.89 8.87 9.24
CA ALA A 214 -6.60 7.63 8.93
C ALA A 214 -6.40 6.51 9.98
N PHE A 215 -5.50 6.69 10.95
CA PHE A 215 -5.32 5.73 12.04
C PHE A 215 -6.56 5.76 12.95
N ASP A 216 -7.21 4.62 13.14
CA ASP A 216 -8.32 4.47 14.09
C ASP A 216 -7.90 3.54 15.23
N PRO A 217 -7.67 4.08 16.44
CA PRO A 217 -7.46 3.30 17.67
C PRO A 217 -8.39 2.10 17.83
N ALA A 218 -9.68 2.27 17.49
CA ALA A 218 -10.68 1.20 17.62
C ALA A 218 -10.46 0.04 16.63
N GLN A 219 -9.62 0.21 15.63
CA GLN A 219 -9.24 -0.82 14.65
C GLN A 219 -7.80 -1.32 14.84
N ALA A 220 -7.06 -0.81 15.84
CA ALA A 220 -5.65 -1.13 16.03
C ALA A 220 -5.40 -2.63 16.33
N GLY A 221 -6.38 -3.30 16.94
CA GLY A 221 -6.38 -4.75 17.21
C GLY A 221 -6.78 -5.65 16.03
N LYS A 222 -6.98 -5.11 14.82
CA LYS A 222 -7.38 -5.87 13.62
C LYS A 222 -6.39 -7.02 13.36
N ARG A 223 -6.91 -8.25 13.28
CA ARG A 223 -6.13 -9.45 12.90
C ARG A 223 -5.66 -9.35 11.45
N GLN A 224 -4.43 -9.79 11.23
CA GLN A 224 -3.87 -9.99 9.90
C GLN A 224 -3.78 -11.48 9.60
N ALA A 225 -4.44 -11.93 8.52
CA ALA A 225 -4.66 -13.36 8.27
C ALA A 225 -3.36 -14.18 8.15
N ARG A 226 -2.30 -13.57 7.63
CA ARG A 226 -1.03 -14.24 7.32
C ARG A 226 0.12 -13.85 8.26
N LEU A 227 -0.14 -13.01 9.26
CA LEU A 227 0.85 -12.53 10.23
C LEU A 227 0.28 -12.60 11.67
N PRO A 228 0.73 -13.56 12.50
CA PRO A 228 0.24 -13.71 13.86
C PRO A 228 0.70 -12.58 14.77
N PHE A 229 -0.10 -12.25 15.78
CA PHE A 229 0.26 -11.31 16.82
C PHE A 229 1.45 -11.77 17.66
N HIS A 230 2.16 -10.80 18.23
CA HIS A 230 3.01 -11.05 19.39
C HIS A 230 2.11 -11.51 20.56
N PRO A 231 2.52 -12.49 21.39
CA PRO A 231 1.67 -12.98 22.49
C PRO A 231 1.16 -11.86 23.42
N ALA A 232 2.04 -10.92 23.78
CA ALA A 232 1.67 -9.75 24.57
C ALA A 232 0.63 -8.85 23.89
N ALA A 233 0.80 -8.57 22.60
CA ALA A 233 -0.14 -7.78 21.81
C ALA A 233 -1.50 -8.49 21.72
N GLU A 234 -1.51 -9.79 21.45
CA GLU A 234 -2.75 -10.57 21.38
C GLU A 234 -3.51 -10.53 22.71
N LYS A 235 -2.80 -10.70 23.83
CA LYS A 235 -3.38 -10.62 25.17
C LYS A 235 -3.95 -9.23 25.44
N TYR A 236 -3.20 -8.18 25.12
CA TYR A 236 -3.63 -6.79 25.30
C TYR A 236 -4.90 -6.49 24.51
N TRP A 237 -4.93 -6.80 23.21
CA TRP A 237 -6.09 -6.51 22.36
C TRP A 237 -7.34 -7.28 22.80
N LYS A 238 -7.20 -8.52 23.30
CA LYS A 238 -8.31 -9.26 23.91
C LYS A 238 -8.81 -8.58 25.18
N GLN A 239 -7.89 -8.12 26.04
CA GLN A 239 -8.23 -7.44 27.29
C GLN A 239 -9.02 -6.15 27.06
N VAL A 240 -8.67 -5.37 26.03
CA VAL A 240 -9.38 -4.11 25.70
C VAL A 240 -10.56 -4.31 24.74
N GLY A 241 -10.90 -5.56 24.39
CA GLY A 241 -12.07 -5.90 23.57
C GLY A 241 -11.94 -5.61 22.08
N LEU A 242 -10.74 -5.27 21.60
CA LEU A 242 -10.45 -4.98 20.18
C LEU A 242 -10.02 -6.23 19.40
N LEU A 243 -9.88 -7.37 20.08
CA LEU A 243 -9.63 -8.67 19.50
C LEU A 243 -10.58 -9.71 20.10
N LYS A 244 -11.37 -10.37 19.25
CA LYS A 244 -12.21 -11.51 19.62
C LYS A 244 -11.46 -12.83 19.45
#